data_AF-A0A956Q5I8-F1
#
_entry.id   AF-A0A956Q5I8-F1
#
_cell.length_a   1.000
_cell.length_b   1.000
_cell.length_c   1.000
_cell.angle_alpha   90.00
_cell.angle_beta   90.00
_cell.angle_gamma   90.00
#
_symmetry.space_group_name_H-M   'P 1'
#
loop_
_entity.id
_entity.type
_entity.pdbx_description
1 polymer ?
#
loop_
_entity_poly.entity_id
_entity_poly.type
_entity_poly.pdbx_seq_one_letter_code
_entity_poly.pdbx_strand_id
1 'polypeptide(L)'
;VETGVYGLEKYYKQFRVGYTMFQSYLHGADTRYAHLISGNYYYGINNSTVGVGFSFGDEQQNVLIPGRPRGIVDVSSVGVNINGIHWFHPEWAVTYLFSVSDYDNNTNNADLYTKTGFQLGLRHRF
;
A
#
# COMPACT_ATOMS: atom_id res chain seq x y z
N VAL A 1 -3.91 -10.96 -16.09
CA VAL A 1 -2.83 -10.32 -15.30
C VAL A 1 -2.22 -11.41 -14.47
N GLU A 2 -0.95 -11.71 -14.68
CA GLU A 2 -0.20 -12.60 -13.79
C GLU A 2 0.49 -11.73 -12.74
N THR A 3 0.39 -12.13 -11.48
CA THR A 3 0.96 -11.36 -10.37
C THR A 3 1.80 -12.26 -9.48
N GLY A 4 3.09 -11.92 -9.35
CA GLY A 4 3.99 -12.49 -8.35
C GLY A 4 4.06 -11.62 -7.11
N VAL A 5 4.15 -12.23 -5.93
CA VAL A 5 4.32 -11.52 -4.66
C VAL A 5 5.47 -12.14 -3.89
N TYR A 6 6.47 -11.33 -3.55
CA TYR A 6 7.67 -11.77 -2.85
C TYR A 6 7.83 -10.95 -1.58
N GLY A 7 8.03 -11.63 -0.45
CA GLY A 7 8.05 -10.99 0.86
C GLY A 7 9.28 -11.37 1.67
N LEU A 8 9.85 -10.39 2.37
CA LEU A 8 10.83 -10.58 3.42
C LEU A 8 10.35 -9.87 4.68
N GLU A 9 10.50 -10.50 5.84
CA GLU A 9 10.20 -9.87 7.11
C GLU A 9 11.23 -10.20 8.17
N LYS A 10 11.43 -9.26 9.08
CA LYS A 10 12.32 -9.42 10.23
C LYS A 10 11.65 -8.85 11.47
N TYR A 11 11.66 -9.65 12.53
CA TYR A 11 11.20 -9.26 13.85
C TYR A 11 12.39 -8.92 14.74
N TYR A 12 12.27 -7.82 15.47
CA TYR A 12 13.22 -7.41 16.47
C TYR A 12 12.49 -6.84 17.68
N LYS A 13 12.39 -7.64 18.75
CA LYS A 13 11.60 -7.31 19.95
C LYS A 13 10.16 -6.96 19.57
N GLN A 14 9.72 -5.75 19.92
CA GLN A 14 8.41 -5.19 19.64
C GLN A 14 8.29 -4.60 18.23
N PHE A 15 9.29 -4.75 17.37
CA PHE A 15 9.28 -4.21 16.01
C PHE A 15 9.21 -5.34 14.98
N ARG A 16 8.48 -5.08 13.88
CA ARG A 16 8.51 -5.86 12.65
C ARG A 16 8.84 -4.93 11.50
N VAL A 17 9.80 -5.30 10.68
CA VAL A 17 10.06 -4.65 9.38
C VAL A 17 9.75 -5.65 8.29
N GLY A 18 8.99 -5.24 7.29
CA GLY A 18 8.61 -6.05 6.15
C GLY A 18 8.92 -5.35 4.84
N TYR A 19 9.36 -6.10 3.84
CA TYR A 19 9.47 -5.67 2.47
C TYR A 19 8.65 -6.63 1.61
N THR A 20 7.80 -6.08 0.73
CA THR A 20 7.03 -6.84 -0.25
C THR A 20 7.27 -6.26 -1.64
N MET A 21 7.54 -7.12 -2.61
CA MET A 21 7.61 -6.78 -4.02
C MET A 21 6.44 -7.42 -4.74
N PHE A 22 5.71 -6.62 -5.50
CA PHE A 22 4.65 -7.03 -6.40
C PHE A 22 5.20 -6.99 -7.82
N GLN A 23 5.15 -8.12 -8.52
CA GLN A 23 5.46 -8.21 -9.94
C GLN A 23 4.15 -8.36 -10.68
N SER A 24 3.85 -7.47 -11.63
CA SER A 24 2.64 -7.55 -12.44
C SER A 24 2.98 -7.67 -13.92
N TYR A 25 2.26 -8.55 -14.61
CA TYR A 25 2.36 -8.75 -16.05
C TYR A 25 0.98 -8.56 -16.69
N LEU A 26 0.92 -7.64 -17.66
CA LEU A 26 -0.23 -7.42 -18.52
C LEU A 26 0.06 -7.96 -19.92
N HIS A 27 -0.86 -8.75 -20.47
CA HIS A 27 -0.67 -9.37 -21.77
C HIS A 27 -0.50 -8.31 -22.86
N GLY A 28 0.62 -8.38 -23.61
CA GLY A 28 0.99 -7.39 -24.61
C GLY A 28 1.77 -6.18 -24.08
N ALA A 29 2.23 -6.22 -22.82
CA ALA A 29 3.03 -5.17 -22.22
C ALA A 29 4.22 -5.73 -21.40
N ASP A 30 5.09 -4.83 -20.94
CA ASP A 30 6.25 -5.17 -20.11
C ASP A 30 5.83 -5.57 -18.68
N THR A 31 6.73 -6.28 -17.99
CA THR A 31 6.58 -6.55 -16.56
C THR A 31 6.82 -5.26 -15.76
N ARG A 32 5.96 -4.99 -14.78
CA ARG A 32 6.09 -3.85 -13.86
C ARG A 32 6.23 -4.32 -12.42
N TYR A 33 6.93 -3.52 -11.61
CA TYR A 33 7.25 -3.84 -10.23
C TYR A 33 6.80 -2.71 -9.31
N ALA A 34 6.15 -3.10 -8.21
CA ALA A 34 5.84 -2.20 -7.10
C ALA A 34 6.42 -2.77 -5.81
N HIS A 35 6.78 -1.88 -4.91
CA HIS A 35 7.49 -2.17 -3.68
C HIS A 35 6.69 -1.61 -2.50
N LEU A 36 6.71 -2.33 -1.38
CA LEU A 36 6.16 -1.90 -0.11
C LEU A 36 7.18 -2.19 0.98
N ILE A 37 7.64 -1.14 1.64
CA ILE A 37 8.40 -1.22 2.89
C ILE A 37 7.44 -0.89 4.03
N SER A 38 7.41 -1.72 5.05
CA SER A 38 6.53 -1.56 6.21
C SER A 38 7.32 -1.69 7.50
N GLY A 39 6.94 -0.87 8.48
CA GLY A 39 7.46 -0.92 9.84
C GLY A 39 6.29 -0.93 10.82
N ASN A 40 6.27 -1.88 11.75
CA ASN A 40 5.24 -2.01 12.76
C ASN A 40 5.87 -2.06 14.15
N TYR A 41 5.22 -1.41 15.11
CA TYR A 41 5.51 -1.47 16.53
C TYR A 41 4.33 -2.09 17.29
N TYR A 42 4.62 -3.12 18.08
CA TYR A 42 3.67 -3.85 18.91
C TYR A 42 3.77 -3.37 20.35
N TYR A 43 2.64 -3.03 20.96
CA TYR A 43 2.58 -2.47 22.30
C TYR A 43 1.35 -2.93 23.08
N GLY A 44 1.40 -2.68 24.39
CA GLY A 44 0.33 -3.06 25.31
C GLY A 44 0.23 -4.57 25.53
N ILE A 45 -0.66 -4.96 26.43
CA ILE A 45 -0.86 -6.37 26.82
C ILE A 45 -1.62 -7.15 25.73
N ASN A 46 -2.46 -6.47 24.96
CA ASN A 46 -3.35 -7.09 23.96
C ASN A 46 -2.79 -7.06 22.53
N ASN A 47 -1.47 -6.91 22.35
CA ASN A 47 -0.82 -6.83 21.04
C ASN A 47 -1.42 -5.73 20.14
N SER A 48 -1.63 -4.53 20.70
CA SER A 48 -1.95 -3.35 19.89
C SER A 48 -0.77 -3.05 18.95
N THR A 49 -1.08 -2.49 17.79
CA THR A 49 -0.08 -2.18 16.76
C THR A 49 -0.26 -0.77 16.23
N VAL A 50 0.86 -0.15 15.90
CA VAL A 50 0.93 1.00 15.03
C VAL A 50 2.00 0.71 13.98
N GLY A 51 1.73 1.12 12.75
CA GLY A 51 2.59 0.84 11.62
C GLY A 51 2.60 1.98 10.63
N VAL A 52 3.66 1.99 9.85
CA VAL A 52 3.86 2.87 8.72
C VAL A 52 4.23 2.04 7.50
N GLY A 53 3.77 2.46 6.34
CA GLY A 53 4.14 1.87 5.06
C GLY A 53 4.61 2.93 4.10
N PHE A 54 5.61 2.60 3.29
CA PHE A 54 6.06 3.36 2.15
C PHE A 54 5.99 2.45 0.93
N SER A 55 5.23 2.87 -0.08
CA SER A 55 5.09 2.15 -1.34
C SER A 55 5.64 2.97 -2.49
N PHE A 56 6.27 2.31 -3.46
CA PHE A 56 6.73 2.96 -4.67
C PHE A 56 6.85 1.96 -5.82
N GLY A 57 6.74 2.44 -7.05
CA GLY A 57 7.02 1.66 -8.24
C GLY A 57 6.00 1.91 -9.34
N ASP A 58 6.12 1.09 -10.38
CA ASP A 58 5.38 1.27 -11.61
C ASP A 58 4.19 0.33 -11.68
N GLU A 59 3.09 0.86 -12.19
CA GLU A 59 1.88 0.11 -12.49
C GLU A 59 1.41 0.47 -13.89
N GLN A 60 0.68 -0.46 -14.50
CA GLN A 60 -0.10 -0.16 -15.69
C GLN A 60 -1.56 0.02 -15.29
N GLN A 61 -2.07 1.22 -15.53
CA GLN A 61 -3.45 1.55 -15.23
C GLN A 61 -4.19 1.93 -16.52
N ASN A 62 -5.46 1.53 -16.58
CA ASN A 62 -6.36 2.02 -17.61
C ASN A 62 -6.97 3.34 -17.11
N VAL A 63 -6.31 4.45 -17.44
CA VAL A 63 -6.68 5.79 -16.98
C VAL A 63 -7.37 6.54 -18.11
N LEU A 64 -8.41 7.31 -17.77
CA LEU A 64 -9.05 8.23 -18.72
C LEU A 64 -8.37 9.59 -18.59
N ILE A 65 -7.53 9.95 -19.58
CA ILE A 65 -6.92 11.27 -19.67
C ILE A 65 -7.88 12.17 -20.46
N PRO A 66 -8.29 13.36 -19.93
CA PRO A 66 -9.11 14.30 -20.68
C PRO A 66 -8.49 14.63 -22.05
N GLY A 67 -9.26 14.43 -23.12
CA GLY A 67 -8.80 14.66 -24.49
C GLY A 67 -8.06 13.49 -25.17
N ARG A 68 -7.96 12.31 -24.54
CA ARG A 68 -7.45 11.09 -25.19
C ARG A 68 -8.42 9.90 -25.04
N PRO A 69 -8.43 8.95 -25.99
CA PRO A 69 -9.11 7.67 -25.80
C PRO A 69 -8.58 6.95 -24.55
N ARG A 70 -9.44 6.18 -23.85
CA ARG A 70 -8.99 5.30 -22.76
C ARG A 70 -7.86 4.41 -23.27
N GLY A 71 -6.76 4.39 -22.55
CA GLY A 71 -5.57 3.64 -22.90
C GLY A 71 -4.86 3.13 -21.66
N ILE A 72 -4.01 2.14 -21.86
CA ILE A 72 -3.07 1.69 -20.84
C ILE A 72 -1.97 2.75 -20.77
N VAL A 73 -1.76 3.31 -19.58
CA VAL A 73 -0.70 4.28 -19.30
C VAL A 73 0.24 3.66 -18.27
N ASP A 74 1.54 3.83 -18.48
CA ASP A 74 2.53 3.52 -17.47
C ASP A 74 2.53 4.63 -16.41
N VAL A 75 2.23 4.23 -15.19
CA VAL A 75 2.06 5.12 -14.04
C VAL A 75 3.12 4.78 -13.00
N SER A 76 3.92 5.76 -12.62
CA SER A 76 4.75 5.69 -11.44
C SER A 76 3.91 6.10 -10.24
N SER A 77 4.07 5.40 -9.12
CA SER A 77 3.36 5.71 -7.88
C SER A 77 4.32 5.79 -6.72
N VAL A 78 4.04 6.72 -5.79
CA VAL A 78 4.71 6.82 -4.49
C VAL A 78 3.65 7.05 -3.45
N GLY A 79 3.71 6.33 -2.33
CA GLY A 79 2.69 6.40 -1.30
C GLY A 79 3.22 6.17 0.10
N VAL A 80 2.52 6.77 1.05
CA VAL A 80 2.74 6.58 2.48
C VAL A 80 1.43 6.19 3.15
N ASN A 81 1.52 5.34 4.16
CA ASN A 81 0.38 5.04 5.01
C ASN A 81 0.76 4.93 6.47
N ILE A 82 -0.22 5.17 7.33
CA ILE A 82 -0.18 4.91 8.78
C ILE A 82 -1.34 3.98 9.07
N ASN A 83 -1.08 2.88 9.75
CA ASN A 83 -2.11 1.89 10.03
C ASN A 83 -1.92 1.26 11.41
N GLY A 84 -2.96 0.61 11.94
CA GLY A 84 -2.81 -0.08 13.21
C GLY A 84 -4.09 -0.67 13.77
N ILE A 85 -3.93 -1.30 14.92
CA ILE A 85 -4.99 -1.89 15.72
C ILE A 85 -4.78 -1.43 17.16
N HIS A 86 -5.79 -0.83 17.78
CA HIS A 86 -5.74 -0.43 19.18
C HIS A 86 -6.84 -1.15 19.97
N TRP A 87 -6.42 -2.06 20.85
CA TRP A 87 -7.31 -2.72 21.81
C TRP A 87 -7.58 -1.78 22.98
N PHE A 88 -8.84 -1.37 23.12
CA PHE A 88 -9.33 -0.58 24.25
C PHE A 88 -10.12 -1.44 25.26
N HIS A 89 -10.42 -2.68 24.90
CA HIS A 89 -11.01 -3.72 25.76
C HIS A 89 -10.38 -5.07 25.42
N PRO A 90 -10.38 -6.09 26.30
CA PRO A 90 -9.93 -7.44 25.96
C PRO A 90 -10.66 -8.11 24.77
N GLU A 91 -11.85 -7.61 24.45
CA GLU A 91 -12.73 -8.14 23.39
C GLU A 91 -12.91 -7.17 22.23
N TRP A 92 -12.53 -5.90 22.38
CA TRP A 92 -12.80 -4.85 21.39
C TRP A 92 -11.55 -4.07 21.03
N ALA A 93 -11.37 -3.85 19.73
CA ALA A 93 -10.32 -3.02 19.18
C ALA A 93 -10.81 -2.14 18.03
N VAL A 94 -10.20 -0.97 17.88
CA VAL A 94 -10.34 -0.13 16.69
C VAL A 94 -9.20 -0.46 15.73
N THR A 95 -9.52 -0.61 14.45
CA THR A 95 -8.53 -0.65 13.36
C THR A 95 -8.57 0.66 12.58
N TYR A 96 -7.42 1.17 12.18
CA TYR A 96 -7.33 2.39 11.41
C TYR A 96 -6.29 2.28 10.29
N LEU A 97 -6.54 2.98 9.20
CA LEU A 97 -5.62 3.17 8.08
C LEU A 97 -5.83 4.58 7.54
N PHE A 98 -4.73 5.29 7.34
CA PHE A 98 -4.66 6.52 6.58
C PHE A 98 -3.59 6.36 5.51
N SER A 99 -3.88 6.76 4.27
CA SER A 99 -2.96 6.63 3.15
C SER A 99 -3.03 7.83 2.23
N VAL A 100 -1.87 8.25 1.71
CA VAL A 100 -1.75 9.22 0.63
C VAL A 100 -0.82 8.60 -0.42
N SER A 101 -1.16 8.72 -1.70
CA SER A 101 -0.33 8.21 -2.79
C SER A 101 -0.46 9.11 -4.01
N ASP A 102 0.68 9.52 -4.55
CA ASP A 102 0.78 10.30 -5.77
C ASP A 102 1.04 9.36 -6.95
N TYR A 103 0.44 9.70 -8.10
CA TYR A 103 0.51 8.92 -9.33
C TYR A 103 0.88 9.83 -10.49
N ASP A 104 1.98 9.51 -11.16
CA ASP A 104 2.57 10.29 -12.25
C ASP A 104 2.67 9.46 -13.53
N ASN A 105 2.50 10.09 -14.68
CA ASN A 105 2.64 9.42 -15.98
C ASN A 105 4.12 9.30 -16.36
N ASN A 106 4.60 8.07 -16.51
CA ASN A 106 6.01 7.78 -16.77
C ASN A 106 6.45 8.20 -18.19
N THR A 107 5.52 8.34 -19.14
CA THR A 107 5.83 8.69 -20.53
C THR A 107 6.14 10.18 -20.71
N ASN A 108 5.48 11.05 -19.96
CA ASN A 108 5.59 12.50 -20.10
C ASN A 108 5.90 13.25 -18.80
N ASN A 109 6.15 12.54 -17.70
CA ASN A 109 6.43 13.09 -16.37
C ASN A 109 5.37 14.10 -15.92
N ALA A 110 4.11 13.83 -16.23
CA ALA A 110 2.99 14.67 -15.83
C ALA A 110 2.23 14.03 -14.67
N ASP A 111 1.97 14.81 -13.62
CA ASP A 111 1.13 14.42 -12.50
C ASP A 111 -0.26 13.99 -12.99
N LEU A 112 -0.71 12.80 -12.62
CA LEU A 112 -2.03 12.28 -13.01
C LEU A 112 -3.06 12.59 -11.92
N TYR A 113 -2.82 12.11 -10.70
CA TYR A 113 -3.72 12.33 -9.56
C TYR A 113 -3.05 11.96 -8.23
N THR A 114 -3.56 12.55 -7.15
CA THR A 114 -3.28 12.12 -5.77
C THR A 114 -4.47 11.34 -5.23
N LYS A 115 -4.22 10.18 -4.62
CA LYS A 115 -5.19 9.36 -3.94
C LYS A 115 -4.99 9.47 -2.43
N THR A 116 -5.98 10.03 -1.74
CA THR A 116 -6.05 10.04 -0.28
C THR A 116 -7.15 9.11 0.19
N GLY A 117 -6.85 8.32 1.22
CA GLY A 117 -7.76 7.32 1.76
C GLY A 117 -7.70 7.26 3.28
N PHE A 118 -8.85 7.02 3.88
CA PHE A 118 -8.97 6.76 5.32
C PHE A 118 -9.96 5.63 5.54
N GLN A 119 -9.66 4.76 6.50
CA GLN A 119 -10.51 3.66 6.90
C GLN A 119 -10.48 3.51 8.42
N LEU A 120 -11.67 3.34 9.00
CA LEU A 120 -11.87 2.92 10.38
C LEU A 120 -12.64 1.61 10.40
N GLY A 121 -12.31 0.76 11.35
CA GLY A 121 -13.00 -0.49 11.60
C GLY A 121 -13.08 -0.80 13.07
N LEU A 122 -14.03 -1.65 13.43
CA LEU A 122 -14.19 -2.19 14.77
C LEU A 122 -13.95 -3.71 14.69
N ARG A 123 -13.14 -4.23 15.61
CA ARG A 123 -12.82 -5.66 15.73
C ARG A 123 -13.36 -6.17 17.05
N HIS A 124 -14.10 -7.28 16.99
CA HIS A 124 -14.57 -8.02 18.14
C HIS A 124 -13.84 -9.38 18.23
N ARG A 125 -13.41 -9.78 19.42
CA ARG A 125 -12.85 -11.10 19.71
C ARG A 125 -13.88 -11.91 20.51
N PHE A 126 -14.43 -12.93 19.88
CA PHE A 126 -15.35 -13.90 20.49
C PHE A 126 -14.60 -15.14 20.98
#